data_AF-A0A7X8JC38-F1
#
_entry.id   AF-A0A7X8JC38-F1
#
_cell.length_a   1.000
_cell.length_b   1.000
_cell.length_c   1.000
_cell.angle_alpha   90.00
_cell.angle_beta   90.00
_cell.angle_gamma   90.00
#
_symmetry.space_group_name_H-M   'P 1'
#
loop_
_entity.id
_entity.type
_entity.pdbx_description
1 polymer ?
#
loop_
_entity_poly.entity_id
_entity_poly.type
_entity_poly.pdbx_seq_one_letter_code
_entity_poly.pdbx_strand_id
1 'polypeptide(L)' 'NSSLTVFAFDAGQSIAGHSAPVDAVVQNIDGEVEITISGEKFTLKKGDMILMPKGEPHALQAKTKFKMILFKV' A
#
# COMPACT_ATOMS: atom_id res chain seq x y z
N ASN A 1 -18.18 5.29 2.99
CA ASN A 1 -17.39 6.08 3.95
C ASN A 1 -15.96 6.08 3.50
N SER A 2 -15.46 7.26 3.08
CA SER A 2 -14.04 7.46 2.77
C SER A 2 -13.24 7.56 4.07
N SER A 3 -11.97 7.15 4.05
CA SER A 3 -11.12 7.17 5.24
C SER A 3 -9.68 7.51 4.90
N LEU A 4 -9.00 8.22 5.80
CA LEU A 4 -7.56 8.42 5.78
C LEU A 4 -6.94 7.73 7.00
N THR A 5 -6.04 6.78 6.75
CA THR A 5 -5.38 5.99 7.80
C THR A 5 -3.88 6.03 7.59
N VAL A 6 -3.11 6.22 8.67
CA VAL A 6 -1.65 6.13 8.65
C VAL A 6 -1.23 4.76 9.18
N PHE A 7 -0.35 4.08 8.47
CA PHE A 7 0.25 2.83 8.90
C PHE A 7 1.76 2.98 9.08
N ALA A 8 2.30 2.23 10.04
CA ALA A 8 3.73 2.07 10.25
C ALA A 8 4.03 0.57 10.38
N PHE A 9 5.08 0.13 9.70
CA PHE A 9 5.49 -1.27 9.66
C PHE A 9 6.98 -1.39 9.97
N ASP A 10 7.35 -2.46 10.68
CA ASP A 10 8.72 -2.93 10.74
C ASP A 10 9.11 -3.70 9.46
N ALA A 11 10.41 -3.79 9.20
CA ALA A 11 10.92 -4.54 8.04
C ALA A 11 10.45 -6.00 8.09
N GLY A 12 10.01 -6.52 6.93
CA GLY A 12 9.49 -7.88 6.82
C GLY A 12 8.00 -8.04 7.17
N GLN A 13 7.34 -7.03 7.77
CA GLN A 13 5.88 -7.07 7.95
C GLN A 13 5.14 -6.89 6.61
N SER A 14 3.91 -7.41 6.56
CA SER A 14 3.11 -7.41 5.34
C SER A 14 1.62 -7.26 5.62
N ILE A 15 0.88 -6.86 4.58
CA ILE A 15 -0.57 -7.03 4.50
C ILE A 15 -0.81 -8.13 3.46
N ALA A 16 -1.52 -9.18 3.88
CA ALA A 16 -1.87 -10.29 3.02
C ALA A 16 -2.73 -9.84 1.82
N GLY A 17 -2.62 -10.59 0.73
CA GLY A 17 -3.35 -10.31 -0.51
C GLY A 17 -4.86 -10.34 -0.32
N HIS A 18 -5.54 -9.28 -0.74
CA HIS A 18 -7.00 -9.18 -0.73
C HIS A 18 -7.49 -8.19 -1.80
N SER A 19 -8.79 -8.18 -2.08
CA SER A 19 -9.45 -7.17 -2.93
C SER A 19 -10.33 -6.26 -2.06
N ALA A 20 -10.51 -5.01 -2.47
CA ALA A 20 -11.36 -4.04 -1.79
C ALA A 20 -12.53 -3.58 -2.68
N PRO A 21 -13.70 -3.23 -2.10
CA PRO A 21 -14.88 -2.79 -2.87
C PRO A 21 -14.81 -1.33 -3.32
N VAL A 22 -13.70 -0.65 -3.07
CA VAL A 22 -13.45 0.77 -3.37
C VAL A 22 -12.01 0.96 -3.83
N ASP A 23 -11.74 2.06 -4.51
CA ASP A 23 -10.38 2.47 -4.84
C ASP A 23 -9.62 2.86 -3.56
N ALA A 24 -8.31 2.64 -3.57
CA ALA A 24 -7.45 3.10 -2.50
C ALA A 24 -6.15 3.69 -3.05
N VAL A 25 -5.71 4.81 -2.49
CA VAL A 25 -4.43 5.44 -2.83
C VAL A 25 -3.46 5.23 -1.68
N VAL A 26 -2.25 4.77 -1.99
CA VAL A 26 -1.14 4.66 -1.06
C VAL A 26 -0.13 5.74 -1.37
N GLN A 27 0.19 6.58 -0.39
CA GLN A 27 1.36 7.46 -0.44
C GLN A 27 2.39 6.95 0.56
N ASN A 28 3.59 6.63 0.08
CA ASN A 28 4.68 6.26 0.95
C ASN A 28 5.36 7.52 1.50
N ILE A 29 5.42 7.66 2.82
CA ILE A 29 5.94 8.87 3.49
C ILE A 29 7.29 8.63 4.18
N ASP A 30 7.71 7.38 4.32
CA ASP A 30 9.00 7.00 4.90
C ASP A 30 9.36 5.55 4.55
N GLY A 31 10.64 5.24 4.30
CA GLY A 31 11.10 3.88 3.97
C GLY A 31 10.73 3.37 2.56
N GLU A 32 10.80 2.05 2.37
CA GLU A 32 10.51 1.36 1.11
C GLU A 32 9.56 0.17 1.29
N VAL A 33 8.63 0.00 0.34
CA VAL A 33 7.62 -1.07 0.32
C VAL A 33 7.45 -1.64 -1.08
N GLU A 34 7.22 -2.95 -1.20
CA GLU A 34 6.74 -3.58 -2.44
C GLU A 34 5.23 -3.78 -2.35
N ILE A 35 4.51 -3.28 -3.35
CA ILE A 35 3.07 -3.40 -3.50
C ILE A 35 2.83 -4.31 -4.70
N THR A 36 2.07 -5.38 -4.50
CA THR A 36 1.59 -6.21 -5.62
C THR A 36 0.18 -5.77 -5.97
N ILE A 37 -0.13 -5.54 -7.24
CA ILE A 37 -1.48 -5.24 -7.75
C ILE A 37 -1.70 -6.14 -8.96
N SER A 38 -2.71 -7.00 -8.91
CA SER A 38 -3.08 -7.91 -10.00
C SER A 38 -1.91 -8.78 -10.51
N GLY A 39 -0.99 -9.13 -9.59
CA GLY A 39 0.20 -9.94 -9.85
C GLY A 39 1.44 -9.15 -10.28
N GLU A 40 1.32 -7.86 -10.61
CA GLU A 40 2.45 -6.99 -10.93
C GLU A 40 3.01 -6.34 -9.66
N LYS A 41 4.35 -6.20 -9.60
CA LYS A 41 5.06 -5.69 -8.42
C LYS A 41 5.58 -4.28 -8.66
N PHE A 42 5.28 -3.39 -7.73
CA PHE A 42 5.71 -2.00 -7.72
C PHE A 42 6.50 -1.73 -6.43
N THR A 43 7.70 -1.19 -6.54
CA THR A 43 8.46 -0.74 -5.36
C THR A 43 8.24 0.75 -5.19
N LEU A 44 7.71 1.15 -4.04
CA LEU A 44 7.53 2.55 -3.67
C LEU A 44 8.57 2.95 -2.64
N LYS A 45 9.14 4.13 -2.83
CA LYS A 45 10.02 4.85 -1.91
C LYS A 45 9.31 6.09 -1.36
N LYS A 46 9.92 6.74 -0.37
CA LYS A 46 9.38 7.97 0.19
C LYS A 46 9.07 9.00 -0.91
N GLY A 47 7.84 9.49 -0.92
CA GLY A 47 7.33 10.45 -1.90
C GLY A 47 6.50 9.81 -3.01
N ASP A 48 6.69 8.50 -3.27
CA ASP A 48 5.93 7.80 -4.30
C ASP A 48 4.48 7.57 -3.88
N MET A 49 3.62 7.47 -4.89
CA MET A 49 2.20 7.21 -4.71
C MET A 49 1.73 6.20 -5.75
N ILE A 50 0.78 5.35 -5.37
CA ILE A 50 0.13 4.41 -6.29
C ILE A 50 -1.37 4.30 -6.00
N LEU A 51 -2.15 4.09 -7.05
CA LEU A 51 -3.56 3.73 -6.98
C LEU A 51 -3.70 2.21 -6.97
N MET A 52 -4.42 1.68 -5.99
CA MET A 52 -4.91 0.30 -5.95
C MET A 52 -6.39 0.31 -6.36
N PRO A 53 -6.74 -0.14 -7.57
CA PRO A 53 -8.11 -0.05 -8.07
C PRO A 53 -9.08 -0.96 -7.31
N LYS A 54 -10.35 -0.56 -7.26
CA LYS A 54 -11.46 -1.37 -6.77
C LYS A 54 -11.49 -2.72 -7.44
N GLY A 55 -11.68 -3.78 -6.65
CA GLY A 55 -11.82 -5.16 -7.12
C GLY A 55 -10.50 -5.85 -7.47
N GLU A 56 -9.46 -5.09 -7.79
CA GLU A 56 -8.14 -5.63 -8.12
C GLU A 56 -7.42 -6.13 -6.85
N PRO A 57 -6.92 -7.39 -6.84
CA PRO A 57 -6.25 -7.95 -5.69
C PRO A 57 -4.91 -7.25 -5.46
N HIS A 58 -4.63 -6.90 -4.22
CA HIS A 58 -3.40 -6.21 -3.84
C HIS A 58 -2.82 -6.71 -2.51
N ALA A 59 -1.50 -6.61 -2.38
CA ALA A 59 -0.72 -7.02 -1.20
C ALA A 59 0.42 -6.04 -0.93
N LEU A 60 0.90 -5.98 0.32
CA LEU A 60 2.01 -5.11 0.74
C LEU A 60 3.08 -5.91 1.45
N GLN A 61 4.35 -5.64 1.15
CA GLN A 61 5.50 -6.21 1.84
C GLN A 61 6.54 -5.12 2.16
N ALA A 62 6.75 -4.86 3.46
CA ALA A 62 7.76 -3.94 3.95
C ALA A 62 9.17 -4.43 3.55
N LYS A 63 9.90 -3.63 2.74
CA LYS A 63 11.32 -3.91 2.42
C LYS A 63 12.25 -3.34 3.49
N THR A 64 11.89 -2.19 4.04
CA THR A 64 12.50 -1.59 5.24
C THR A 64 11.41 -1.31 6.27
N LYS A 65 11.78 -0.73 7.43
CA LYS A 65 10.77 -0.01 8.21
C LYS A 65 10.17 1.07 7.31
N PHE A 66 8.86 1.17 7.25
CA PHE A 66 8.20 2.11 6.34
C PHE A 66 6.88 2.65 6.93
N LYS A 67 6.45 3.80 6.43
CA LYS A 67 5.19 4.44 6.81
C LYS A 67 4.44 4.88 5.57
N MET A 68 3.13 4.69 5.58
CA MET A 68 2.27 5.10 4.48
C MET A 68 0.99 5.77 4.95
N ILE A 69 0.44 6.62 4.09
CA ILE A 69 -0.93 7.10 4.18
C ILE A 69 -1.76 6.25 3.21
N LEU A 70 -2.84 5.65 3.71
CA LEU A 70 -3.86 4.99 2.92
C LEU A 70 -5.10 5.88 2.87
N PHE A 71 -5.50 6.26 1.66
CA PHE A 71 -6.76 6.95 1.42
C PHE A 71 -7.73 6.02 0.70
N LYS A 72 -8.82 5.63 1.34
CA LYS A 72 -9.90 4.84 0.74
C LYS A 72 -10.98 5.78 0.26
N VAL A 73 -11.33 5.71 -1.02
CA VAL A 73 -12.27 6.63 -1.66
C VAL A 73 -13.70 6.10 -1.59
#